data_AF-A0A4R5CCJ7-F1
#
_entry.id   AF-A0A4R5CCJ7-F1
#
_cell.length_a   1.000
_cell.length_b   1.000
_cell.length_c   1.000
_cell.angle_alpha   90.00
_cell.angle_beta   90.00
_cell.angle_gamma   90.00
#
_symmetry.space_group_name_H-M   'P 1'
#
loop_
_entity.id
_entity.type
_entity.pdbx_description
1 polymer ?
#
loop_
_entity_poly.entity_id
_entity_poly.type
_entity_poly.pdbx_seq_one_letter_code
_entity_poly.pdbx_strand_id
1 'polypeptide(L)'
;MTVEITNEDYRPEDWDTLVEAGAEFMRVLSDIAFHNIAEGDRWSPWAQTDHVVGLVEEVRNHVDRMDEAVKTARAGLARAERTARLRAAQRKKVAQP
;
A
#
# COMPACT_ATOMS: atom_id res chain seq x y z
N MET A 1 20.85 -6.16 18.66
CA MET A 1 21.02 -7.41 17.87
C MET A 1 20.22 -7.26 16.59
N THR A 2 20.87 -7.13 15.45
CA THR A 2 20.18 -7.03 14.15
C THR A 2 19.74 -8.42 13.71
N VAL A 3 18.43 -8.64 13.63
CA VAL A 3 17.86 -9.90 13.12
C VAL A 3 17.75 -9.75 11.62
N GLU A 4 18.55 -10.54 10.89
CA GLU A 4 18.51 -10.58 9.44
C GLU A 4 17.34 -11.48 9.03
N ILE A 5 16.44 -10.95 8.21
CA ILE A 5 15.28 -11.65 7.69
C ILE A 5 15.66 -12.21 6.32
N THR A 6 15.36 -13.47 6.11
CA THR A 6 15.53 -14.17 4.82
C THR A 6 14.16 -14.55 4.26
N ASN A 7 14.08 -14.85 2.95
CA ASN A 7 12.82 -15.25 2.32
C ASN A 7 12.16 -16.47 3.00
N GLU A 8 12.96 -17.38 3.57
CA GLU A 8 12.49 -18.56 4.30
C GLU A 8 11.75 -18.24 5.61
N ASP A 9 11.93 -17.03 6.15
CA ASP A 9 11.24 -16.58 7.36
C ASP A 9 9.79 -16.11 7.08
N TYR A 10 9.47 -15.85 5.81
CA TYR A 10 8.12 -15.63 5.34
C TYR A 10 7.44 -16.95 5.02
N ARG A 11 6.20 -17.10 5.48
CA ARG A 11 5.35 -18.25 5.21
C ARG A 11 4.23 -17.87 4.25
N PRO A 12 3.54 -18.85 3.65
CA PRO A 12 2.38 -18.60 2.79
C PRO A 12 1.32 -17.69 3.45
N GLU A 13 1.10 -17.82 4.77
CA GLU A 13 0.20 -16.98 5.55
C GLU A 13 0.62 -15.49 5.64
N ASP A 14 1.92 -15.20 5.56
CA ASP A 14 2.41 -13.81 5.48
C ASP A 14 2.19 -13.25 4.07
N TRP A 15 2.09 -14.13 3.06
CA TRP A 15 1.85 -13.72 1.68
C TRP A 15 0.45 -13.14 1.50
N ASP A 16 -0.56 -13.76 2.12
CA ASP A 16 -1.92 -13.22 2.13
C ASP A 16 -1.93 -11.82 2.77
N THR A 17 -1.24 -11.65 3.91
CA THR A 17 -1.14 -10.34 4.59
C THR A 17 -0.44 -9.29 3.72
N LEU A 18 0.59 -9.67 2.97
CA LEU A 18 1.34 -8.76 2.09
C LEU A 18 0.54 -8.39 0.84
N VAL A 19 -0.21 -9.35 0.28
CA VAL A 19 -1.12 -9.13 -0.85
C VAL A 19 -2.27 -8.20 -0.40
N GLU A 20 -2.89 -8.47 0.74
CA GLU A 20 -3.94 -7.62 1.31
C GLU A 20 -3.44 -6.18 1.56
N ALA A 21 -2.23 -6.03 2.09
CA ALA A 21 -1.61 -4.73 2.30
C ALA A 21 -1.42 -3.94 1.00
N GLY A 22 -1.00 -4.61 -0.08
CA GLY A 22 -0.85 -3.99 -1.40
C GLY A 22 -2.17 -3.77 -2.15
N ALA A 23 -3.18 -4.61 -1.90
CA ALA A 23 -4.45 -4.59 -2.59
C ALA A 23 -5.20 -3.27 -2.38
N GLU A 24 -5.16 -2.71 -1.17
CA GLU A 24 -5.86 -1.45 -0.87
C GLU A 24 -5.27 -0.26 -1.65
N PHE A 25 -3.95 -0.20 -1.76
CA PHE A 25 -3.27 0.80 -2.58
C PHE A 25 -3.62 0.64 -4.07
N MET A 26 -3.55 -0.59 -4.59
CA MET A 26 -3.91 -0.88 -5.98
C MET A 26 -5.39 -0.60 -6.28
N ARG A 27 -6.28 -0.84 -5.31
CA ARG A 27 -7.71 -0.53 -5.40
C ARG A 27 -7.93 0.97 -5.54
N VAL A 28 -7.30 1.78 -4.68
CA VAL A 28 -7.43 3.24 -4.74
C VAL A 28 -6.85 3.80 -6.04
N LEU A 29 -5.68 3.33 -6.48
CA LEU A 29 -5.11 3.75 -7.76
C LEU A 29 -5.99 3.37 -8.94
N SER A 30 -6.53 2.15 -8.95
CA SER A 30 -7.41 1.68 -10.02
C SER A 30 -8.72 2.46 -10.03
N ASP A 31 -9.27 2.79 -8.87
CA ASP A 31 -10.49 3.60 -8.75
C ASP A 31 -10.29 5.02 -9.31
N ILE A 32 -9.18 5.67 -8.94
CA ILE A 32 -8.81 6.99 -9.48
C ILE A 32 -8.60 6.90 -10.99
N ALA A 33 -7.85 5.91 -11.47
CA ALA A 33 -7.58 5.75 -12.89
C ALA A 33 -8.87 5.45 -13.68
N PHE A 34 -9.72 4.55 -13.20
CA PHE A 34 -10.90 4.10 -13.94
C PHE A 34 -11.96 5.20 -14.03
N HIS A 35 -12.27 5.89 -12.92
CA HIS A 35 -13.24 6.98 -12.92
C HIS A 35 -12.77 8.21 -13.72
N ASN A 36 -11.46 8.38 -13.94
CA ASN A 36 -10.92 9.55 -14.65
C ASN A 36 -10.40 9.28 -16.06
N ILE A 37 -10.38 8.02 -16.51
CA ILE A 37 -9.87 7.62 -17.85
C ILE A 37 -10.94 6.88 -18.66
N ALA A 38 -11.86 6.14 -18.02
CA ALA A 38 -12.84 5.31 -18.74
C ALA A 38 -14.07 6.10 -19.23
N GLU A 39 -14.40 7.24 -18.59
CA GLU A 39 -15.57 8.05 -18.93
C GLU A 39 -15.35 9.01 -20.12
N GLY A 40 -14.49 8.68 -21.10
CA GLY A 40 -14.47 9.32 -22.44
C GLY A 40 -14.06 10.80 -22.54
N ASP A 41 -14.31 11.61 -21.52
CA ASP A 41 -13.83 12.96 -21.37
C ASP A 41 -12.49 12.87 -20.65
N ARG A 42 -11.42 13.10 -21.42
CA ARG A 42 -10.06 13.22 -20.89
C ARG A 42 -10.13 14.18 -19.71
N TRP A 43 -9.71 13.72 -18.52
CA TRP A 43 -9.43 14.62 -17.41
C TRP A 43 -8.42 15.67 -17.87
N SER A 44 -8.97 16.79 -18.35
CA SER A 44 -8.23 18.00 -18.62
C SER A 44 -8.66 18.93 -17.50
N PRO A 45 -7.87 19.03 -16.42
CA PRO A 45 -8.11 20.01 -15.36
C PRO A 45 -8.16 21.47 -15.91
N TRP A 46 -7.83 21.65 -17.18
CA TRP A 46 -7.78 22.90 -17.91
C TRP A 46 -8.96 23.13 -18.87
N ALA A 47 -9.87 22.15 -19.03
CA ALA A 47 -11.00 22.26 -19.97
C ALA A 47 -12.21 23.03 -19.40
N GLN A 48 -12.28 23.21 -18.07
CA GLN A 48 -13.31 23.97 -17.37
C GLN A 48 -12.65 24.95 -16.40
N THR A 49 -12.24 26.11 -16.91
CA THR A 49 -11.53 27.15 -16.16
C THR A 49 -12.40 27.84 -15.09
N ASP A 50 -13.69 27.54 -15.07
CA ASP A 50 -14.75 28.10 -14.22
C ASP A 50 -14.86 27.39 -12.85
N HIS A 51 -14.23 26.23 -12.67
CA HIS A 51 -14.37 25.39 -11.47
C HIS A 51 -13.05 24.99 -10.79
N VAL A 52 -12.05 25.89 -10.77
CA VAL A 52 -10.73 25.65 -10.16
C VAL A 52 -10.81 25.18 -8.69
N VAL A 53 -11.73 25.73 -7.90
CA VAL A 53 -11.88 25.34 -6.48
C VAL A 53 -12.33 23.88 -6.34
N GLY A 54 -13.32 23.45 -7.13
CA GLY A 54 -13.82 22.08 -7.10
C GLY A 54 -12.74 21.08 -7.54
N LEU A 55 -11.94 21.44 -8.54
CA LEU A 55 -10.80 20.62 -8.97
C LEU A 55 -9.73 20.48 -7.88
N VAL A 56 -9.40 21.57 -7.16
CA VAL A 56 -8.43 21.52 -6.06
C VAL A 56 -8.93 20.62 -4.92
N GLU A 57 -10.22 20.70 -4.58
CA GLU A 57 -10.83 19.83 -3.58
C GLU A 57 -10.82 18.36 -4.02
N GLU A 58 -11.10 18.08 -5.29
CA GLU A 58 -11.04 16.73 -5.85
C GLU A 58 -9.61 16.15 -5.83
N VAL A 59 -8.62 16.92 -6.27
CA VAL A 59 -7.20 16.53 -6.20
C VAL A 59 -6.80 16.27 -4.75
N ARG A 60 -7.21 17.13 -3.82
CA ARG A 60 -6.93 16.93 -2.38
C ARG A 60 -7.54 15.63 -1.88
N ASN A 61 -8.80 15.36 -2.23
CA ASN A 61 -9.47 14.11 -1.85
C ASN A 61 -8.74 12.88 -2.41
N HIS A 62 -8.23 12.93 -3.64
CA HIS A 62 -7.43 11.84 -4.20
C HIS A 62 -6.12 11.63 -3.44
N VAL A 63 -5.40 12.72 -3.12
CA VAL A 63 -4.16 12.66 -2.34
C VAL A 63 -4.41 12.07 -0.95
N ASP A 64 -5.45 12.52 -0.25
CA ASP A 64 -5.80 12.02 1.07
C ASP A 64 -6.14 10.52 1.04
N ARG A 65 -6.88 10.06 0.02
CA ARG A 65 -7.17 8.64 -0.20
C ARG A 65 -5.90 7.81 -0.45
N MET A 66 -4.96 8.34 -1.22
CA MET A 66 -3.67 7.68 -1.48
C MET A 66 -2.82 7.60 -0.20
N ASP A 67 -2.80 8.64 0.61
CA ASP A 67 -2.06 8.66 1.88
C ASP A 67 -2.58 7.59 2.86
N GLU A 68 -3.90 7.49 3.03
CA GLU A 68 -4.52 6.45 3.87
C GLU A 68 -4.26 5.03 3.34
N ALA A 69 -4.27 4.84 2.03
CA ALA A 69 -3.93 3.55 1.42
C ALA A 69 -2.45 3.17 1.68
N VAL A 70 -1.52 4.14 1.57
CA VAL A 70 -0.10 3.93 1.87
C VAL A 70 0.12 3.62 3.35
N LYS A 71 -0.59 4.29 4.26
CA LYS A 71 -0.53 3.99 5.70
C LYS A 71 -0.99 2.56 5.99
N THR A 72 -2.10 2.15 5.38
CA THR A 72 -2.62 0.78 5.49
C THR A 72 -1.61 -0.24 4.98
N ALA A 73 -1.04 -0.01 3.79
CA ALA A 73 -0.03 -0.90 3.20
C ALA A 73 1.21 -1.02 4.09
N ARG A 74 1.70 0.09 4.65
CA ARG A 74 2.83 0.11 5.59
C ARG A 74 2.52 -0.66 6.87
N ALA A 75 1.30 -0.52 7.41
CA ALA A 75 0.89 -1.25 8.61
C ALA A 75 0.83 -2.77 8.34
N GLY A 76 0.32 -3.19 7.19
CA GLY A 76 0.31 -4.59 6.76
C GLY A 76 1.71 -5.17 6.57
N LEU A 77 2.60 -4.42 5.90
CA LEU A 77 4.02 -4.78 5.74
C LEU A 77 4.72 -4.97 7.10
N ALA A 78 4.53 -4.02 8.02
CA ALA A 78 5.10 -4.10 9.36
C ALA A 78 4.58 -5.31 10.16
N ARG A 79 3.32 -5.70 9.92
CA ARG A 79 2.71 -6.89 10.56
C ARG A 79 3.35 -8.18 10.06
N ALA A 80 3.49 -8.33 8.74
CA ALA A 80 4.15 -9.48 8.13
C ALA A 80 5.63 -9.57 8.58
N GLU A 81 6.32 -8.42 8.58
CA GLU A 81 7.72 -8.34 8.99
C GLU A 81 7.90 -8.72 10.47
N ARG A 82 6.98 -8.32 11.35
CA ARG A 82 7.06 -8.68 12.78
C ARG A 82 7.06 -10.19 12.97
N THR A 83 6.21 -10.91 12.26
CA THR A 83 6.13 -12.38 12.35
C THR A 83 7.39 -13.02 11.77
N ALA A 84 7.87 -12.56 10.61
CA ALA A 84 9.13 -13.03 10.02
C ALA A 84 10.33 -12.79 10.96
N ARG A 85 10.42 -11.62 11.61
CA ARG A 85 11.47 -11.32 12.60
C ARG A 85 11.46 -12.28 13.79
N LEU A 86 10.27 -12.68 14.27
CA LEU A 86 10.17 -13.67 15.35
C LEU A 86 10.73 -15.03 14.93
N ARG A 87 10.41 -15.48 13.72
CA ARG A 87 10.93 -16.74 13.16
C ARG A 87 12.44 -16.68 12.92
N ALA A 88 12.93 -15.58 12.35
CA ALA A 88 14.36 -15.35 12.16
C ALA A 88 15.14 -15.33 13.48
N ALA A 89 14.58 -14.74 14.54
CA ALA A 89 15.16 -14.76 15.88
C ALA A 89 15.18 -16.16 16.49
N GLN A 90 14.14 -16.97 16.27
CA GLN A 90 14.10 -18.37 16.71
C GLN A 90 15.19 -19.21 16.01
N ARG A 91 15.37 -19.04 14.70
CA ARG A 91 16.44 -19.70 13.94
C ARG A 91 17.83 -19.39 14.52
N LYS A 92 18.12 -18.11 14.82
CA LYS A 92 19.41 -17.72 15.45
C LYS A 92 19.62 -18.36 16.82
N LYS A 93 18.57 -18.56 17.63
CA LYS A 93 18.66 -19.25 18.92
C LYS A 93 18.94 -20.74 18.78
N VAL A 94 18.35 -21.40 17.79
CA VAL A 94 18.60 -22.84 17.53
C VAL A 94 20.00 -23.06 16.96
N ALA A 95 20.54 -22.09 16.21
CA ALA A 95 21.89 -22.14 15.65
C ALA A 95 23.02 -21.86 16.66
N GLN A 96 22.70 -21.32 17.85
CA GLN A 96 23.67 -21.13 18.94
C GLN A 96 23.52 -22.29 19.95
N PRO A 97 24.55 -23.16 20.10
CA PRO A 97 24.54 -24.23 21.10
C PRO A 97 24.64 -23.71 22.54
#